data_AF-A0A0A2KUY9-F1
#
_entry.id   AF-A0A0A2KUY9-F1
#
_cell.length_a   1.000
_cell.length_b   1.000
_cell.length_c   1.000
_cell.angle_alpha   90.00
_cell.angle_beta   90.00
_cell.angle_gamma   90.00
#
_symmetry.space_group_name_H-M   'P 1'
#
loop_
_entity.id
_entity.type
_entity.pdbx_description
1 polymer ?
#
loop_
_entity_poly.entity_id
_entity_poly.type
_entity_poly.pdbx_seq_one_letter_code
_entity_poly.pdbx_strand_id
1 'polypeptide(L)'
;MEDPIAKGWRLLKANVSLNTNSLSREADIEKWEAHPTETIVAAQLLELIERESARRFVVHCGQKSGLVVTLANESSTWQLWVFNPDMRYSNSSAGRSIMAQQAMKVFYQESPDVDELLHPKIGNPSPLSVEELELPSMIFEAMSQALTGSNEMLPLSARRFNEWNVGLLSRYRREKV
;
A
#
# COMPACT_ATOMS: atom_id res chain seq x y z
N MET A 1 -11.43 10.24 -11.19
CA MET A 1 -12.52 10.35 -10.19
C MET A 1 -12.91 11.82 -10.10
N GLU A 2 -14.20 12.13 -10.25
CA GLU A 2 -14.67 13.50 -10.10
C GLU A 2 -14.59 13.91 -8.62
N ASP A 3 -14.06 15.10 -8.37
CA ASP A 3 -13.96 15.71 -7.05
C ASP A 3 -15.00 16.83 -6.95
N PRO A 4 -16.14 16.59 -6.28
CA PRO A 4 -17.22 17.57 -6.19
C PRO A 4 -16.82 18.81 -5.39
N ILE A 5 -15.83 18.72 -4.49
CA ILE A 5 -15.34 19.84 -3.69
C ILE A 5 -14.46 20.73 -4.57
N ALA A 6 -13.57 20.13 -5.35
CA ALA A 6 -12.68 20.85 -6.25
C ALA A 6 -13.34 21.24 -7.59
N LYS A 7 -14.59 20.80 -7.85
CA LYS A 7 -15.29 20.92 -9.15
C LYS A 7 -14.39 20.50 -10.32
N GLY A 8 -13.70 19.37 -10.17
CA GLY A 8 -12.66 18.93 -11.10
C GLY A 8 -12.38 17.44 -11.02
N TRP A 9 -11.26 17.02 -11.58
CA TRP A 9 -10.82 15.62 -11.56
C TRP A 9 -9.71 15.42 -10.53
N ARG A 10 -9.85 14.42 -9.66
CA ARG A 10 -8.79 13.99 -8.75
C ARG A 10 -7.78 13.14 -9.51
N LEU A 11 -6.53 13.61 -9.54
CA LEU A 11 -5.39 12.87 -10.05
C LEU A 11 -4.78 12.05 -8.91
N LEU A 12 -4.67 10.74 -9.11
CA LEU A 12 -4.09 9.82 -8.15
C LEU A 12 -2.64 9.54 -8.55
N LYS A 13 -1.68 9.91 -7.69
CA LYS A 13 -0.24 9.68 -7.95
C LYS A 13 0.06 8.21 -8.20
N ALA A 14 -0.71 7.30 -7.60
CA ALA A 14 -0.54 5.86 -7.77
C ALA A 14 -1.02 5.31 -9.13
N ASN A 15 -1.61 6.16 -9.98
CA ASN A 15 -2.16 5.78 -11.29
C ASN A 15 -1.59 6.69 -12.41
N VAL A 16 -0.30 6.99 -12.34
CA VAL A 16 0.40 7.80 -13.34
C VAL A 16 1.34 6.93 -14.16
N SER A 17 1.32 7.13 -15.48
CA SER A 17 2.27 6.55 -16.42
C SER A 17 3.03 7.66 -17.12
N LEU A 18 4.32 7.44 -17.39
CA LEU A 18 5.19 8.39 -18.09
C LEU A 18 5.45 7.90 -19.50
N ASN A 19 5.27 8.77 -20.49
CA ASN A 19 5.75 8.54 -21.85
C ASN A 19 7.15 9.16 -21.99
N THR A 20 8.12 8.36 -22.44
CA THR A 20 9.52 8.76 -22.55
C THR A 20 9.97 9.04 -23.99
N ASN A 21 9.05 9.31 -24.92
CA ASN A 21 9.39 9.66 -26.31
C ASN A 21 10.44 10.78 -26.35
N SER A 22 11.69 10.40 -26.61
CA SER A 22 12.73 11.32 -27.02
C SER A 22 12.41 11.75 -28.45
N LEU A 23 12.68 12.99 -28.81
CA LEU A 23 12.46 13.53 -30.18
C LEU A 23 13.37 12.88 -31.26
N SER A 24 13.86 11.66 -31.04
CA SER A 24 14.70 10.89 -31.94
C SER A 24 13.84 10.23 -33.01
N ARG A 25 13.80 10.93 -34.14
CA ARG A 25 13.12 10.62 -35.41
C ARG A 25 13.51 9.27 -36.02
N GLU A 26 13.17 8.14 -35.41
CA GLU A 26 13.32 6.80 -36.00
C GLU A 26 12.36 5.81 -35.31
N ALA A 27 11.17 5.61 -35.90
CA ALA A 27 10.18 4.57 -35.55
C ALA A 27 9.97 4.32 -34.03
N ASP A 28 9.70 5.40 -33.28
CA ASP A 28 9.47 5.34 -31.83
C ASP A 28 8.21 4.52 -31.50
N ILE A 29 8.42 3.35 -30.91
CA ILE A 29 7.37 2.66 -30.15
C ILE A 29 7.14 3.50 -28.90
N GLU A 30 5.93 4.04 -28.72
CA GLU A 30 5.55 4.76 -27.49
C GLU A 30 5.80 3.87 -26.27
N LYS A 31 6.91 4.12 -25.56
CA LYS A 31 7.25 3.39 -24.35
C LYS A 31 6.66 4.10 -23.16
N TRP A 32 5.41 3.76 -22.85
CA TRP A 32 4.76 4.12 -21.59
C TRP A 32 5.34 3.27 -20.46
N GLU A 33 5.90 3.93 -19.45
CA GLU A 33 6.33 3.29 -18.21
C GLU A 33 5.30 3.54 -17.11
N ALA A 34 4.86 2.48 -16.46
CA ALA A 34 3.94 2.52 -15.33
C ALA A 34 4.53 1.70 -14.18
N HIS A 35 4.25 2.11 -12.95
CA HIS A 35 4.64 1.37 -11.75
C HIS A 35 3.42 0.77 -11.06
N PRO A 36 3.57 -0.39 -10.38
CA PRO A 36 2.49 -0.98 -9.62
C PRO A 36 2.01 -0.02 -8.52
N THR A 37 0.69 0.05 -8.34
CA THR A 37 0.03 0.95 -7.38
C THR A 37 0.58 0.79 -5.96
N GLU A 38 0.79 -0.45 -5.53
CA GLU A 38 1.32 -0.80 -4.21
C GLU A 38 2.75 -0.26 -3.98
N THR A 39 3.52 -0.05 -5.05
CA THR A 39 4.88 0.53 -4.96
C THR A 39 4.81 2.01 -4.61
N ILE A 40 3.80 2.70 -5.12
CA ILE A 40 3.56 4.12 -4.80
C ILE A 40 3.01 4.25 -3.37
N VAL A 41 2.13 3.35 -2.95
CA VAL A 41 1.66 3.30 -1.55
C VAL A 41 2.82 2.99 -0.60
N ALA A 42 3.73 2.07 -0.96
CA ALA A 42 4.94 1.81 -0.18
C ALA A 42 5.81 3.08 -0.05
N ALA A 43 5.96 3.86 -1.11
CA ALA A 43 6.68 5.14 -1.05
C ALA A 43 5.99 6.15 -0.12
N GLN A 44 4.65 6.20 -0.12
CA GLN A 44 3.88 7.04 0.81
C GLN A 44 4.06 6.59 2.27
N LEU A 45 3.99 5.29 2.54
CA LEU A 45 4.25 4.76 3.88
C LEU A 45 5.67 5.08 4.35
N LEU A 46 6.66 5.03 3.46
CA LEU A 46 8.04 5.41 3.80
C LEU A 46 8.12 6.88 4.23
N GLU A 47 7.48 7.76 3.47
CA GLU A 47 7.46 9.19 3.77
C GLU A 47 6.80 9.47 5.12
N LEU A 48 5.68 8.81 5.43
CA LEU A 48 5.01 8.92 6.73
C LEU A 48 5.91 8.40 7.87
N ILE A 49 6.60 7.27 7.67
CA ILE A 49 7.56 6.75 8.65
C ILE A 49 8.70 7.76 8.90
N GLU A 50 9.22 8.39 7.85
CA GLU A 50 10.32 9.35 7.97
C GLU A 50 9.87 10.68 8.60
N ARG A 51 8.68 11.17 8.25
CA ARG A 51 8.15 12.46 8.72
C ARG A 51 7.56 12.40 10.12
N GLU A 52 6.81 11.34 10.43
CA GLU A 52 6.02 11.23 11.66
C GLU A 52 6.61 10.21 12.64
N SER A 53 7.65 9.46 12.25
CA SER A 53 8.20 8.33 13.03
C SER A 53 7.19 7.23 13.37
N ALA A 54 5.98 7.32 12.81
CA ALA A 54 4.93 6.34 12.95
C ALA A 54 5.20 5.12 12.07
N ARG A 55 4.94 3.93 12.61
CA ARG A 55 5.09 2.67 11.86
C ARG A 55 3.81 1.84 11.83
N ARG A 56 2.78 2.32 12.52
CA ARG A 56 1.46 1.69 12.60
C ARG A 56 0.50 2.57 11.84
N PHE A 57 -0.23 1.97 10.94
CA PHE A 57 -1.15 2.66 10.06
C PHE A 57 -2.51 1.99 10.11
N VAL A 58 -3.55 2.81 10.13
CA VAL A 58 -4.90 2.34 9.86
C VAL A 58 -5.22 2.76 8.43
N VAL A 59 -5.35 1.78 7.56
CA VAL A 59 -5.64 2.00 6.14
C VAL A 59 -7.08 1.64 5.87
N HIS A 60 -7.84 2.57 5.30
CA HIS A 60 -9.25 2.37 4.99
C HIS A 60 -9.58 2.96 3.61
N CYS A 61 -10.72 2.52 3.07
CA CYS A 61 -11.28 3.05 1.85
C CYS A 61 -12.67 3.66 2.14
N GLY A 62 -12.75 4.99 2.08
CA GLY A 62 -13.99 5.75 2.19
C GLY A 62 -14.31 6.29 3.59
N GLN A 63 -15.24 7.26 3.63
CA GLN A 63 -15.71 7.90 4.86
C GLN A 63 -17.03 7.32 5.37
N LYS A 64 -17.13 7.28 6.70
CA LYS A 64 -18.38 7.24 7.47
C LYS A 64 -19.19 8.53 7.22
N SER A 65 -19.86 8.66 6.07
CA SER A 65 -21.06 9.50 5.82
C SER A 65 -21.17 9.86 4.33
N GLY A 66 -22.31 9.56 3.73
CA GLY A 66 -22.75 10.17 2.47
C GLY A 66 -23.20 9.20 1.39
N LEU A 67 -24.46 8.76 1.50
CA LEU A 67 -25.25 7.97 0.54
C LEU A 67 -24.86 6.50 0.36
N VAL A 68 -25.67 5.68 1.02
CA VAL A 68 -25.96 4.27 0.74
C VAL A 68 -26.07 4.02 -0.77
N VAL A 69 -25.12 3.24 -1.31
CA VAL A 69 -25.46 2.23 -2.31
C VAL A 69 -25.25 0.89 -1.62
N THR A 70 -26.38 0.39 -1.12
CA THR A 70 -26.65 -1.00 -0.75
C THR A 70 -25.88 -1.96 -1.65
N LEU A 71 -25.27 -3.00 -1.04
CA LEU A 71 -24.50 -4.11 -1.63
C LEU A 71 -22.96 -4.05 -1.49
N ALA A 72 -22.44 -3.64 -0.33
CA ALA A 72 -21.21 -4.23 0.23
C ALA A 72 -21.24 -3.99 1.74
N ASN A 73 -21.48 -5.05 2.50
CA ASN A 73 -21.34 -5.00 3.94
C ASN A 73 -19.85 -4.79 4.26
N GLU A 74 -19.58 -3.97 5.27
CA GLU A 74 -18.28 -3.77 5.92
C GLU A 74 -17.28 -2.86 5.18
N SER A 75 -17.03 -1.67 5.72
CA SER A 75 -15.90 -0.84 5.32
C SER A 75 -14.60 -1.59 5.64
N SER A 76 -13.99 -2.19 4.62
CA SER A 76 -12.73 -2.94 4.79
C SER A 76 -11.64 -2.01 5.32
N THR A 77 -11.22 -2.24 6.56
CA THR A 77 -10.18 -1.46 7.23
C THR A 77 -9.06 -2.39 7.65
N TRP A 78 -7.84 -2.02 7.33
CA TRP A 78 -6.65 -2.82 7.64
C TRP A 78 -5.76 -2.08 8.61
N GLN A 79 -5.34 -2.79 9.65
CA GLN A 79 -4.24 -2.36 10.49
C GLN A 79 -2.95 -2.85 9.86
N LEU A 80 -2.03 -1.93 9.61
CA LEU A 80 -0.71 -2.20 9.08
C LEU A 80 0.34 -1.82 10.11
N TRP A 81 1.37 -2.65 10.24
CA TRP A 81 2.56 -2.34 10.99
C TRP A 81 3.79 -2.60 10.12
N VAL A 82 4.46 -1.52 9.72
CA VAL A 82 5.72 -1.60 8.97
C VAL A 82 6.85 -1.97 9.92
N PHE A 83 7.24 -3.24 9.89
CA PHE A 83 8.27 -3.78 10.78
C PHE A 83 9.68 -3.50 10.24
N ASN A 84 9.89 -3.73 8.94
CA ASN A 84 11.14 -3.42 8.28
C ASN A 84 10.88 -2.61 6.99
N PRO A 85 11.14 -1.30 6.97
CA PRO A 85 10.89 -0.46 5.80
C PRO A 85 11.92 -0.68 4.66
N ASP A 86 13.02 -1.39 4.94
CA ASP A 86 14.01 -1.72 3.91
C ASP A 86 14.57 -3.13 4.09
N MET A 87 14.06 -4.06 3.29
CA MET A 87 14.53 -5.42 3.22
C MET A 87 14.84 -5.82 1.79
N ARG A 88 15.84 -6.70 1.63
CA ARG A 88 16.15 -7.35 0.37
C ARG A 88 15.80 -8.82 0.43
N TYR A 89 15.20 -9.33 -0.63
CA TYR A 89 14.92 -10.75 -0.79
C TYR A 89 15.12 -11.16 -2.24
N SER A 90 15.31 -12.46 -2.46
CA SER A 90 15.28 -13.08 -3.78
C SER A 90 14.29 -14.23 -3.73
N ASN A 91 13.65 -14.53 -4.85
CA ASN A 91 12.69 -15.60 -4.95
C ASN A 91 13.01 -16.51 -6.13
N SER A 92 13.01 -17.82 -5.90
CA SER A 92 13.25 -18.85 -6.92
C SER A 92 11.95 -19.49 -7.46
N SER A 93 10.77 -18.97 -7.12
CA SER A 93 9.50 -19.47 -7.64
C SER A 93 9.38 -19.20 -9.14
N ALA A 94 8.70 -20.12 -9.86
CA ALA A 94 8.44 -19.97 -11.29
C ALA A 94 7.79 -18.61 -11.62
N GLY A 95 8.28 -17.94 -12.66
CA GLY A 95 7.75 -16.64 -13.10
C GLY A 95 8.18 -15.42 -12.27
N ARG A 96 9.05 -15.58 -11.28
CA ARG A 96 9.62 -14.47 -10.49
C ARG A 96 11.11 -14.31 -10.78
N SER A 97 11.61 -13.08 -10.60
CA SER A 97 13.02 -12.78 -10.79
C SER A 97 13.84 -13.35 -9.63
N ILE A 98 14.91 -14.07 -9.97
CA ILE A 98 15.92 -14.54 -9.02
C ILE A 98 16.84 -13.41 -8.52
N MET A 99 16.75 -12.22 -9.13
CA MET A 99 17.54 -11.06 -8.73
C MET A 99 17.05 -10.49 -7.39
N ALA A 100 17.95 -9.86 -6.65
CA ALA A 100 17.62 -9.24 -5.37
C ALA A 100 16.61 -8.09 -5.55
N GLN A 101 15.42 -8.27 -4.98
CA GLN A 101 14.33 -7.30 -4.94
C GLN A 101 14.36 -6.54 -3.61
N GLN A 102 13.84 -5.31 -3.62
CA GLN A 102 13.75 -4.45 -2.43
C GLN A 102 12.27 -4.32 -2.04
N ALA A 103 11.97 -4.47 -0.75
CA ALA A 103 10.61 -4.43 -0.25
C ALA A 103 10.54 -3.97 1.21
N MET A 104 9.34 -3.63 1.66
CA MET A 104 8.99 -3.45 3.07
C MET A 104 8.38 -4.73 3.62
N LYS A 105 8.81 -5.15 4.82
CA LYS A 105 8.11 -6.16 5.60
C LYS A 105 7.00 -5.49 6.41
N VAL A 106 5.76 -5.90 6.15
CA VAL A 106 4.57 -5.36 6.78
C VAL A 106 3.82 -6.47 7.49
N PHE A 107 3.37 -6.21 8.72
CA PHE A 107 2.39 -7.02 9.41
C PHE A 107 1.01 -6.41 9.16
N TYR A 108 0.05 -7.23 8.78
CA TYR A 108 -1.28 -6.76 8.44
C TYR A 108 -2.37 -7.65 9.03
N GLN A 109 -3.48 -7.02 9.38
CA GLN A 109 -4.72 -7.70 9.78
C GLN A 109 -5.92 -6.83 9.43
N GLU A 110 -7.05 -7.48 9.18
CA GLU A 110 -8.32 -6.80 9.05
C GLU A 110 -8.80 -6.33 10.42
N SER A 111 -9.44 -5.17 10.46
CA SER A 111 -9.93 -4.55 11.68
C SER A 111 -11.39 -4.15 11.54
N PRO A 112 -12.25 -4.56 12.48
CA PRO A 112 -13.67 -4.21 12.43
C PRO A 112 -13.95 -2.77 12.89
N ASP A 113 -13.05 -2.13 13.65
CA ASP A 113 -13.29 -0.80 14.22
C ASP A 113 -12.07 0.13 14.07
N VAL A 114 -12.24 1.16 13.24
CA VAL A 114 -11.25 2.22 12.97
C VAL A 114 -11.19 3.22 14.13
N ASP A 115 -12.36 3.55 14.71
CA ASP A 115 -12.47 4.63 15.67
C ASP A 115 -11.85 4.21 17.01
N GLU A 116 -12.03 2.95 17.41
CA GLU A 116 -11.43 2.44 18.65
C GLU A 116 -9.89 2.39 18.59
N LEU A 117 -9.31 2.27 17.38
CA LEU A 117 -7.86 2.25 17.18
C LEU A 117 -7.23 3.64 17.14
N LEU A 118 -7.88 4.59 16.45
CA LEU A 118 -7.42 5.97 16.36
C LEU A 118 -7.72 6.74 17.65
N HIS A 119 -8.82 6.40 18.34
CA HIS A 119 -9.30 7.07 19.55
C HIS A 119 -9.56 6.04 20.66
N PRO A 120 -8.52 5.47 21.26
CA PRO A 120 -8.70 4.53 22.37
C PRO A 120 -9.44 5.19 23.53
N LYS A 121 -10.36 4.44 24.15
CA LYS A 121 -11.10 4.88 25.33
C LYS A 121 -10.15 5.36 26.43
N ILE A 122 -10.54 6.42 27.14
CA ILE A 122 -9.79 7.02 28.24
C ILE A 122 -9.43 5.93 29.26
N GLY A 123 -8.13 5.72 29.48
CA GLY A 123 -7.59 4.69 30.38
C GLY A 123 -6.86 3.53 29.70
N ASN A 124 -7.02 3.36 28.39
CA ASN A 124 -6.16 2.48 27.60
C ASN A 124 -4.90 3.25 27.16
N PRO A 125 -3.71 2.63 27.18
CA PRO A 125 -2.51 3.28 26.67
C PRO A 125 -2.76 3.65 25.21
N SER A 126 -2.58 4.94 24.88
CA SER A 126 -2.58 5.38 23.48
C SER A 126 -1.57 4.51 22.73
N PRO A 127 -1.97 3.78 21.68
CA PRO A 127 -1.02 3.02 20.91
C PRO A 127 -0.04 4.02 20.32
N LEU A 128 1.26 3.83 20.57
CA LEU A 128 2.33 4.64 19.98
C LEU A 128 1.99 5.03 18.53
N SER A 129 1.91 6.34 18.26
CA SER A 129 1.84 7.00 16.93
C SER A 129 1.21 6.11 15.85
N VAL A 130 -0.10 5.90 15.93
CA VAL A 130 -0.89 5.26 14.87
C VAL A 130 -1.37 6.37 13.94
N GLU A 131 -1.07 6.25 12.66
CA GLU A 131 -1.45 7.23 11.64
C GLU A 131 -2.58 6.68 10.75
N GLU A 132 -3.46 7.56 10.30
CA GLU A 132 -4.57 7.22 9.40
C GLU A 132 -4.14 7.44 7.94
N LEU A 133 -4.45 6.46 7.08
CA LEU A 133 -4.20 6.53 5.65
C LEU A 133 -5.47 6.15 4.87
N GLU A 134 -6.17 7.17 4.37
CA GLU A 134 -7.30 6.96 3.46
C GLU A 134 -6.80 6.68 2.05
N LEU A 135 -7.23 5.55 1.46
CA LEU A 135 -6.94 5.18 0.09
C LEU A 135 -8.23 5.03 -0.74
N PRO A 136 -8.23 5.45 -2.01
CA PRO A 136 -9.28 5.08 -2.96
C PRO A 136 -9.44 3.55 -3.07
N SER A 137 -10.67 3.07 -3.29
CA SER A 137 -11.01 1.63 -3.32
C SER A 137 -10.10 0.80 -4.21
N MET A 138 -9.86 1.29 -5.43
CA MET A 138 -8.98 0.62 -6.40
C MET A 138 -7.53 0.46 -5.91
N ILE A 139 -7.04 1.44 -5.13
CA ILE A 139 -5.67 1.43 -4.58
C ILE A 139 -5.61 0.50 -3.38
N PHE A 140 -6.63 0.55 -2.53
CA PHE A 140 -6.76 -0.31 -1.37
C PHE A 140 -6.81 -1.79 -1.78
N GLU A 141 -7.65 -2.14 -2.76
CA GLU A 141 -7.75 -3.50 -3.30
C GLU A 141 -6.42 -3.99 -3.89
N ALA A 142 -5.75 -3.15 -4.70
CA ALA A 142 -4.45 -3.50 -5.26
C ALA A 142 -3.39 -3.76 -4.17
N MET A 143 -3.37 -2.94 -3.12
CA MET A 143 -2.49 -3.14 -1.98
C MET A 143 -2.82 -4.43 -1.21
N SER A 144 -4.10 -4.71 -0.97
CA SER A 144 -4.56 -5.93 -0.29
C SER A 144 -4.19 -7.20 -1.07
N GLN A 145 -4.38 -7.17 -2.40
CA GLN A 145 -3.96 -8.26 -3.29
C GLN A 145 -2.44 -8.44 -3.29
N ALA A 146 -1.66 -7.35 -3.30
CA ALA A 146 -0.20 -7.43 -3.23
C ALA A 146 0.28 -8.04 -1.89
N LEU A 147 -0.30 -7.61 -0.76
CA LEU A 147 0.01 -8.17 0.56
C LEU A 147 -0.33 -9.65 0.63
N THR A 148 -1.53 -10.04 0.19
CA THR A 148 -1.99 -11.43 0.23
C THR A 148 -1.16 -12.33 -0.71
N GLY A 149 -0.92 -11.89 -1.94
CA GLY A 149 -0.08 -12.64 -2.89
C GLY A 149 1.39 -12.75 -2.42
N SER A 150 1.91 -11.72 -1.76
CA SER A 150 3.25 -11.79 -1.16
C SER A 150 3.31 -12.73 0.06
N ASN A 151 2.23 -12.82 0.85
CA ASN A 151 2.14 -13.75 1.97
C ASN A 151 2.21 -15.20 1.49
N GLU A 152 1.46 -15.54 0.43
CA GLU A 152 1.48 -16.88 -0.16
C GLU A 152 2.86 -17.28 -0.69
N MET A 153 3.62 -16.31 -1.17
CA MET A 153 5.00 -16.50 -1.63
C MET A 153 5.96 -16.83 -0.48
N LEU A 154 5.68 -16.39 0.76
CA LEU A 154 6.55 -16.66 1.90
C LEU A 154 6.49 -18.14 2.31
N PRO A 155 7.60 -18.70 2.85
CA PRO A 155 7.58 -20.00 3.52
C PRO A 155 6.49 -20.06 4.59
N LEU A 156 5.87 -21.22 4.79
CA LEU A 156 4.75 -21.39 5.72
C LEU A 156 5.03 -20.82 7.13
N SER A 157 6.24 -21.03 7.65
CA SER A 157 6.67 -20.53 8.96
C SER A 157 6.79 -19.00 9.04
N ALA A 158 6.89 -18.32 7.91
CA ALA A 158 7.06 -16.86 7.82
C ALA A 158 5.78 -16.11 7.44
N ARG A 159 4.67 -16.83 7.14
CA ARG A 159 3.39 -16.22 6.74
C ARG A 159 2.65 -15.54 7.87
N ARG A 160 2.89 -15.95 9.12
CA ARG A 160 2.23 -15.39 10.31
C ARG A 160 3.25 -15.04 11.38
N PHE A 161 2.93 -13.99 12.13
CA PHE A 161 3.62 -13.62 13.35
C PHE A 161 2.57 -13.34 14.42
N ASN A 162 2.38 -14.30 15.33
CA ASN A 162 1.23 -14.35 16.24
C ASN A 162 -0.11 -14.24 15.47
N GLU A 163 -0.94 -13.26 15.82
CA GLU A 163 -2.22 -12.98 15.17
C GLU A 163 -2.06 -12.34 13.77
N TRP A 164 -0.92 -11.71 13.50
CA TRP A 164 -0.70 -10.91 12.29
C TRP A 164 -0.29 -11.77 11.08
N ASN A 165 -0.79 -11.38 9.90
CA ASN A 165 -0.26 -11.87 8.64
C ASN A 165 0.97 -11.08 8.24
N VAL A 166 1.90 -11.71 7.53
CA VAL A 166 3.15 -11.08 7.07
C VAL A 166 3.09 -10.88 5.57
N GLY A 167 3.28 -9.66 5.10
CA GLY A 167 3.31 -9.31 3.68
C GLY A 167 4.55 -8.52 3.32
N LEU A 168 4.84 -8.46 2.02
CA LEU A 168 5.88 -7.67 1.41
C LEU A 168 5.28 -6.64 0.46
N LEU A 169 5.64 -5.37 0.64
CA LEU A 169 5.34 -4.31 -0.32
C LEU A 169 6.58 -3.98 -1.12
N SER A 170 6.51 -4.14 -2.44
CA SER A 170 7.62 -3.84 -3.35
C SER A 170 8.03 -2.37 -3.23
N ARG A 171 9.34 -2.11 -3.25
CA ARG A 171 9.89 -0.76 -3.28
C ARG A 171 10.50 -0.47 -4.64
N TYR A 172 10.30 0.77 -5.09
CA TYR A 172 10.98 1.27 -6.27
C TYR A 172 12.48 1.31 -6.01
N ARG A 173 13.24 0.79 -6.97
CA ARG A 173 14.69 0.88 -7.00
C ARG A 173 15.09 1.56 -8.29
N ARG A 174 15.83 2.67 -8.18
CA ARG A 174 16.49 3.26 -9.35
C ARG A 174 17.56 2.29 -9.82
N GLU A 175 17.45 1.82 -11.07
CA GLU A 175 18.53 1.10 -11.72
C GLU A 175 19.72 2.05 -11.88
N LYS A 176 20.93 1.57 -11.57
CA LYS A 176 22.13 2.37 -11.83
C LYS A 176 22.34 2.37 -13.34
N VAL A 177 22.20 3.55 -13.94
CA VAL A 177 22.67 3.85 -15.30
C VAL A 177 24.19 3.89 -15.29
#